data_AF-A0A8J6Z337-F1
#
_entry.id   AF-A0A8J6Z337-F1
#
_cell.length_a   1.000
_cell.length_b   1.000
_cell.length_c   1.000
_cell.angle_alpha   90.00
_cell.angle_beta   90.00
_cell.angle_gamma   90.00
#
_symmetry.space_group_name_H-M   'P 1'
#
loop_
_entity.id
_entity.type
_entity.pdbx_description
1 polymer ?
#
loop_
_entity_poly.entity_id
_entity_poly.type
_entity_poly.pdbx_seq_one_letter_code
_entity_poly.pdbx_strand_id
1 'polypeptide(L)' 'MATYDSCPRCGRTDFGEILECKRCGLIFCAKCTGKRTLPDGTRYECCPRCAAEIDEDEDTVRVVAKQKR' A
#
# COMPACT_ATOMS: atom_id res chain seq x y z
N MET A 1 -5.58 17.14 4.55
CA MET A 1 -4.97 16.09 3.70
C MET A 1 -3.53 15.96 4.16
N ALA A 2 -3.11 14.77 4.61
CA ALA A 2 -1.73 14.59 5.09
C ALA A 2 -0.75 14.75 3.93
N THR A 3 0.25 15.60 4.07
CA THR A 3 1.35 15.73 3.11
C THR A 3 2.49 14.84 3.55
N TYR A 4 2.89 13.91 2.69
CA TYR A 4 4.05 13.06 2.92
C TYR A 4 5.16 13.49 1.97
N ASP A 5 6.33 13.85 2.50
CA ASP A 5 7.54 14.12 1.70
C ASP A 5 8.30 12.82 1.37
N SER A 6 8.05 11.76 2.16
CA SER A 6 8.60 10.43 1.96
C SER A 6 7.67 9.36 2.52
N CYS A 7 7.84 8.12 2.07
CA CYS A 7 7.13 6.97 2.63
C CYS A 7 7.53 6.76 4.09
N PRO A 8 6.60 6.76 5.05
CA PRO A 8 6.92 6.61 6.47
C PRO A 8 7.48 5.22 6.80
N ARG A 9 7.28 4.23 5.93
CA ARG A 9 7.77 2.86 6.10
C ARG A 9 9.17 2.63 5.54
N CYS A 10 9.47 3.14 4.35
CA CYS A 10 10.74 2.84 3.65
C CYS A 10 11.60 4.07 3.35
N GLY A 11 11.16 5.28 3.70
CA GLY A 11 11.88 6.53 3.49
C GLY A 11 11.98 6.99 2.03
N ARG A 12 11.44 6.23 1.07
CA ARG A 12 11.48 6.62 -0.36
C ARG A 12 10.67 7.89 -0.61
N THR A 13 11.20 8.78 -1.42
CA THR A 13 10.52 9.99 -1.89
C THR A 13 9.77 9.75 -3.20
N ASP A 14 10.17 8.75 -4.00
CA ASP A 14 9.51 8.29 -5.22
C ASP A 14 8.32 7.35 -4.95
N PHE A 15 7.53 7.65 -3.92
CA PHE A 15 6.54 6.69 -3.41
C PHE A 15 5.29 6.55 -4.30
N GLY A 16 5.03 7.49 -5.20
CA GLY A 16 3.83 7.53 -6.04
C GLY A 16 2.57 7.83 -5.20
N GLU A 17 2.12 6.85 -4.43
CA GLU A 17 0.98 6.96 -3.52
C GLU A 17 1.32 6.40 -2.15
N ILE A 18 0.75 7.03 -1.12
CA ILE A 18 0.75 6.54 0.26
C ILE A 18 -0.62 5.94 0.54
N LEU A 19 -0.61 4.67 0.88
CA LEU A 19 -1.74 3.84 1.22
C LEU A 19 -1.81 3.67 2.73
N GLU A 20 -3.02 3.66 3.26
CA GLU A 20 -3.29 3.20 4.62
C GLU A 20 -4.15 1.94 4.56
N CYS A 21 -3.69 0.84 5.17
CA CYS A 21 -4.48 -0.38 5.30
C CYS A 21 -5.57 -0.19 6.34
N LYS A 22 -6.84 -0.27 5.94
CA LYS A 22 -7.98 -0.12 6.85
C LYS A 22 -8.04 -1.20 7.92
N ARG A 23 -7.49 -2.39 7.63
CA ARG A 23 -7.52 -3.55 8.53
C ARG A 23 -6.56 -3.45 9.71
N CYS A 24 -5.40 -2.79 9.54
CA CYS A 24 -4.37 -2.71 10.59
C CYS A 24 -3.80 -1.31 10.82
N GLY A 25 -4.31 -0.30 10.12
CA GLY A 25 -3.86 1.10 10.21
C GLY A 25 -2.44 1.36 9.71
N LEU A 26 -1.80 0.38 9.06
CA LEU A 26 -0.44 0.57 8.55
C LEU A 26 -0.46 1.58 7.40
N ILE A 27 0.41 2.58 7.48
CA ILE A 27 0.69 3.54 6.41
C ILE A 27 1.95 3.12 5.68
N PHE A 28 1.88 2.97 4.36
CA PHE A 28 2.98 2.50 3.51
C PHE A 28 2.78 2.99 2.07
N CYS A 29 3.83 3.01 1.26
CA CYS A 29 3.69 3.38 -0.15
C CYS A 29 3.27 2.21 -1.03
N ALA A 30 2.78 2.49 -2.24
CA ALA A 30 2.46 1.48 -3.25
C ALA A 30 3.66 0.55 -3.55
N LYS A 31 4.91 1.03 -3.42
CA LYS A 31 6.12 0.19 -3.59
C LYS A 31 6.42 -0.72 -2.40
N CYS A 32 5.80 -0.47 -1.25
CA CYS A 32 5.91 -1.29 -0.06
C CYS A 32 4.81 -2.35 0.04
N THR A 33 3.90 -2.45 -0.94
CA THR A 33 2.92 -3.53 -0.98
C THR A 33 3.65 -4.89 -0.94
N GLY A 34 3.08 -5.82 -0.18
CA GLY A 34 3.47 -7.22 -0.27
C GLY A 34 2.95 -7.80 -1.58
N LYS A 35 3.62 -8.84 -2.08
CA LYS A 35 3.17 -9.59 -3.25
C LYS A 35 3.05 -11.04 -2.86
N ARG A 36 1.91 -11.65 -3.17
CA ARG A 36 1.68 -13.07 -2.97
C ARG A 36 1.34 -13.73 -4.30
N THR A 37 1.78 -14.98 -4.41
CA THR A 37 1.50 -15.83 -5.56
C THR A 37 0.73 -17.04 -5.04
N LEU A 38 -0.45 -17.27 -5.60
CA LEU A 38 -1.26 -18.45 -5.33
C LEU A 38 -0.72 -19.67 -6.09
N PRO A 39 -1.08 -20.90 -5.70
CA PRO A 39 -0.61 -22.12 -6.36
C PRO A 39 -1.01 -22.25 -7.84
N ASP A 40 -2.09 -21.58 -8.25
CA ASP A 40 -2.56 -21.49 -9.63
C ASP A 40 -1.75 -20.49 -10.48
N GLY A 41 -0.77 -19.80 -9.87
CA GLY A 41 0.07 -18.79 -10.52
C GLY A 41 -0.47 -17.37 -10.44
N THR A 42 -1.68 -17.17 -9.89
CA THR A 42 -2.28 -15.85 -9.72
C THR A 42 -1.45 -15.01 -8.74
N ARG A 43 -1.14 -13.76 -9.10
CA ARG A 43 -0.36 -12.83 -8.25
C ARG A 43 -1.25 -11.67 -7.83
N TYR A 44 -1.22 -11.34 -6.55
CA TYR A 44 -1.96 -10.22 -5.98
C TYR A 44 -1.09 -9.40 -5.03
N GLU A 45 -1.47 -8.13 -4.87
CA GLU A 45 -0.86 -7.23 -3.91
C GLU A 45 -1.53 -7.36 -2.55
N CYS A 46 -0.77 -7.25 -1.47
CA CYS A 46 -1.30 -7.42 -0.12
C CYS A 46 -0.65 -6.45 0.86
N CYS A 47 -1.30 -6.20 2.00
CA CYS A 47 -0.75 -5.40 3.07
C CYS A 47 0.56 -6.05 3.57
N PRO A 48 1.68 -5.31 3.63
CA PRO A 48 2.97 -5.87 4.03
C PRO A 48 3.10 -6.11 5.56
N ARG A 49 2.01 -6.00 6.31
CA ARG A 49 1.95 -6.32 7.75
C ARG A 49 0.92 -7.39 8.06
N CYS A 50 -0.33 -7.23 7.64
CA CYS A 50 -1.39 -8.20 7.94
C CYS A 50 -1.71 -9.15 6.78
N ALA A 51 -1.04 -9.00 5.63
CA ALA A 51 -1.25 -9.79 4.42
C ALA A 51 -2.70 -9.80 3.89
N ALA A 52 -3.51 -8.81 4.29
CA ALA A 52 -4.81 -8.57 3.68
C ALA A 52 -4.64 -8.22 2.20
N GLU A 53 -5.44 -8.83 1.34
CA GLU A 53 -5.44 -8.57 -0.10
C GLU A 53 -5.77 -7.11 -0.37
N ILE A 54 -4.94 -6.46 -1.20
CA ILE A 54 -5.17 -5.10 -1.66
C ILE A 54 -5.88 -5.25 -3.00
N ASP A 55 -7.19 -5.07 -2.94
CA ASP A 55 -8.06 -5.12 -4.10
C ASP A 55 -8.78 -3.78 -4.24
N GLU A 56 -9.00 -3.35 -5.48
CA GLU A 56 -9.63 -2.07 -5.80
C GLU A 56 -11.13 -2.07 -5.46
N ASP A 57 -11.77 -3.24 -5.45
CA ASP A 57 -13.19 -3.42 -5.15
C ASP A 57 -13.46 -3.67 -3.65
N GLU A 58 -12.56 -4.35 -2.93
CA GLU A 58 -12.72 -4.62 -1.48
C GLU A 58 -12.33 -3.44 -0.55
N ASP A 59 -11.80 -2.35 -1.11
CA ASP A 59 -11.50 -1.11 -0.37
C ASP A 59 -10.61 -1.36 0.88
N THR A 60 -9.71 -2.35 0.79
CA THR A 60 -8.81 -2.80 1.87
C THR A 60 -7.79 -1.72 2.27
N VAL A 61 -7.45 -0.84 1.32
CA VAL A 61 -6.56 0.30 1.53
C VAL A 61 -7.25 1.57 1.09
N ARG A 62 -6.91 2.68 1.74
CA ARG A 62 -7.27 4.02 1.27
C ARG A 62 -6.03 4.81 0.87
N VAL A 63 -6.11 5.58 -0.21
CA VAL A 63 -5.05 6.50 -0.59
C VAL A 63 -5.13 7.73 0.33
N VAL A 64 -4.10 7.95 1.14
CA VAL A 64 -4.03 9.10 2.07
C VAL A 64 -3.19 10.25 1.55
N ALA A 65 -2.29 9.98 0.61
CA ALA A 65 -1.55 11.00 -0.12
C ALA A 65 -1.11 10.50 -1.50
N LYS A 66 -1.00 11.44 -2.44
CA LYS A 66 -0.39 11.21 -3.75
C LYS A 66 0.81 12.14 -3.89
N GLN A 67 1.87 11.65 -4.51
CA GLN A 67 3.04 12.45 -4.84
C GLN A 67 2.60 13.56 -5.80
N LYS A 68 2.83 14.83 -5.43
CA LYS A 68 2.66 15.94 -6.35
C LYS A 68 3.78 15.87 -7.37
N ARG A 69 3.42 15.70 -8.64
CA ARG A 69 4.31 15.87 -9.78
C ARG A 69 4.62 17.34 -10.03
#